data_AF-A0AAD7C6V8-F1
#
_entry.id   AF-A0AAD7C6V8-F1
#
_cell.length_a   1.000
_cell.length_b   1.000
_cell.length_c   1.000
_cell.angle_alpha   90.00
_cell.angle_beta   90.00
_cell.angle_gamma   90.00
#
_symmetry.space_group_name_H-M   'P 1'
#
loop_
_entity.id
_entity.type
_entity.pdbx_description
1 polymer ?
#
loop_
_entity_poly.entity_id
_entity_poly.type
_entity_poly.pdbx_seq_one_letter_code
_entity_poly.pdbx_strand_id
1 'polypeptide(L)'
;MQADRDRTGAIPTFLHATHPMNAKIVKAFAPRSEEIRTARQSMLLGCSNCRKRETDKKFNRCAKCKEAWYCSKECQRQHWPAHKVFCREVEGSGILKLVTTFFANRVLNGCLQIALIQLLDLFDKKPSEPPLRVQIDVGIEPAELTDFMCVFMGQESPTSHEMARGGMMQVNTITPLDPIPSSELSSSRADTWRTGKELNGPELCFGIIEFCNGESEHRILFPMSRLETSLSVICR
;
A
#
# COMPACT_ATOMS: atom_id res chain seq x y z
N MET A 1 39.23 15.11 -6.74
CA MET A 1 39.19 13.64 -6.54
C MET A 1 38.19 13.06 -7.52
N GLN A 2 38.68 12.61 -8.68
CA GLN A 2 37.90 11.85 -9.65
C GLN A 2 37.61 10.48 -9.04
N ALA A 3 36.34 10.15 -8.81
CA ALA A 3 35.93 8.79 -8.50
C ALA A 3 35.76 8.01 -9.83
N ASP A 4 36.72 7.13 -10.04
CA ASP A 4 36.66 5.83 -10.73
C ASP A 4 35.35 5.54 -11.50
N ARG A 5 35.42 5.64 -12.84
CA ARG A 5 34.34 5.33 -13.79
C ARG A 5 34.56 3.98 -14.51
N ASP A 6 35.38 3.08 -13.97
CA ASP A 6 35.58 1.74 -14.52
C ASP A 6 35.08 0.65 -13.55
N ARG A 7 33.76 0.44 -13.52
CA ARG A 7 33.17 -0.83 -13.08
C ARG A 7 32.35 -1.43 -14.21
N THR A 8 33.03 -1.93 -15.23
CA THR A 8 32.49 -2.92 -16.16
C THR A 8 32.42 -4.29 -15.46
N GLY A 9 31.63 -4.38 -14.38
CA GLY A 9 31.34 -5.64 -13.72
C GLY A 9 30.35 -6.45 -14.57
N ALA A 10 30.74 -7.65 -15.01
CA ALA A 10 29.85 -8.56 -15.72
C ALA A 10 28.57 -8.80 -14.90
N ILE A 11 27.39 -8.70 -15.54
CA ILE A 11 26.10 -8.97 -14.89
C ILE A 11 26.08 -10.44 -14.44
N PRO A 12 25.89 -10.74 -13.14
CA PRO A 12 25.83 -12.11 -12.67
C PRO A 12 24.70 -12.89 -13.36
N THR A 13 24.97 -14.12 -13.77
CA THR A 13 23.93 -15.00 -14.31
C THR A 13 23.15 -15.62 -13.15
N PHE A 14 21.87 -15.26 -13.03
CA PHE A 14 20.99 -15.79 -11.99
C PHE A 14 20.20 -17.00 -12.52
N LEU A 15 20.29 -18.13 -11.81
CA LEU A 15 19.44 -19.28 -12.07
C LEU A 15 18.13 -19.11 -11.28
N HIS A 16 17.04 -18.81 -11.98
CA HIS A 16 15.72 -18.75 -11.36
C HIS A 16 15.17 -20.18 -11.16
N ALA A 17 15.01 -20.60 -9.91
CA ALA A 17 14.38 -21.86 -9.56
C ALA A 17 13.05 -21.60 -8.83
N THR A 18 11.93 -21.82 -9.53
CA THR A 18 10.60 -21.85 -8.92
C THR A 18 10.13 -23.28 -8.78
N HIS A 19 9.64 -23.63 -7.58
CA HIS A 19 9.03 -24.93 -7.38
C HIS A 19 7.75 -25.03 -8.25
N PRO A 20 7.51 -26.15 -8.97
CA PRO A 20 6.37 -26.27 -9.90
C PRO A 20 4.98 -26.01 -9.27
N MET A 21 4.88 -26.17 -7.95
CA MET A 21 3.63 -25.91 -7.23
C MET A 21 3.43 -24.45 -6.81
N ASN A 22 4.44 -23.59 -6.90
CA ASN A 22 4.35 -22.20 -6.43
C ASN A 22 3.21 -21.45 -7.10
N ALA A 23 3.05 -21.56 -8.42
CA ALA A 23 1.96 -20.91 -9.13
C ALA A 23 0.56 -21.37 -8.65
N LYS A 24 0.41 -22.67 -8.35
CA LYS A 24 -0.85 -23.22 -7.82
C LYS A 24 -1.13 -22.70 -6.41
N ILE A 25 -0.10 -22.68 -5.56
CA ILE A 25 -0.19 -22.20 -4.18
C ILE A 25 -0.52 -20.71 -4.15
N VAL A 26 0.21 -19.89 -4.90
CA VAL A 26 -0.03 -18.44 -5.02
C VAL A 26 -1.44 -18.16 -5.52
N LYS A 27 -1.91 -18.91 -6.53
CA LYS A 27 -3.27 -18.77 -7.04
C LYS A 27 -4.33 -19.21 -6.02
N ALA A 28 -4.06 -20.22 -5.19
CA ALA A 28 -4.96 -20.66 -4.13
C ALA A 28 -5.12 -19.61 -3.02
N PHE A 29 -4.08 -18.81 -2.75
CA PHE A 29 -4.11 -17.72 -1.78
C PHE A 29 -4.51 -16.36 -2.37
N ALA A 30 -4.76 -16.27 -3.67
CA ALA A 30 -5.21 -15.03 -4.29
C ALA A 30 -6.63 -14.68 -3.78
N PRO A 31 -6.89 -13.42 -3.40
CA PRO A 31 -8.21 -13.02 -2.92
C PRO A 31 -9.24 -13.11 -4.04
N ARG A 32 -10.47 -13.49 -3.69
CA ARG A 32 -11.60 -13.50 -4.61
C ARG A 32 -12.04 -12.06 -4.91
N SER A 33 -12.70 -11.85 -6.05
CA SER A 33 -13.23 -10.54 -6.44
C SER A 33 -14.14 -9.91 -5.39
N GLU A 34 -14.90 -10.74 -4.66
CA GLU A 34 -15.75 -10.29 -3.56
C GLU A 34 -14.93 -9.74 -2.39
N GLU A 35 -13.87 -10.44 -1.98
CA GLU A 35 -12.99 -10.01 -0.90
C GLU A 35 -12.27 -8.70 -1.27
N ILE A 36 -11.85 -8.56 -2.52
CA ILE A 36 -11.30 -7.31 -3.05
C ILE A 36 -12.34 -6.17 -2.98
N ARG A 37 -13.61 -6.46 -3.29
CA ARG A 37 -14.69 -5.47 -3.22
C ARG A 37 -14.96 -5.04 -1.79
N THR A 38 -15.03 -5.97 -0.84
CA THR A 38 -15.21 -5.67 0.59
C THR A 38 -14.02 -4.87 1.14
N ALA A 39 -12.78 -5.25 0.82
CA ALA A 39 -11.59 -4.51 1.24
C ALA A 39 -11.59 -3.07 0.70
N ARG A 40 -12.10 -2.84 -0.50
CA ARG A 40 -12.31 -1.48 -1.03
C ARG A 40 -13.34 -0.67 -0.26
N GLN A 41 -14.36 -1.29 0.31
CA GLN A 41 -15.36 -0.59 1.11
C GLN A 41 -14.82 -0.17 2.48
N SER A 42 -13.91 -0.97 3.07
CA SER A 42 -13.18 -0.57 4.28
C SER A 42 -12.09 0.48 4.03
N MET A 43 -11.84 0.81 2.76
CA MET A 43 -10.88 1.81 2.35
C MET A 43 -11.60 3.15 2.11
N LEU A 44 -11.05 4.23 2.66
CA LEU A 44 -11.54 5.58 2.37
C LEU A 44 -10.60 6.30 1.41
N LEU A 45 -11.06 6.44 0.17
CA LEU A 45 -10.44 7.35 -0.78
C LEU A 45 -10.86 8.78 -0.46
N GLY A 46 -9.88 9.60 -0.10
CA GLY A 46 -10.06 11.03 0.15
C GLY A 46 -9.80 11.85 -1.09
N CYS A 47 -10.61 12.90 -1.32
CA CYS A 47 -10.37 13.85 -2.39
C CYS A 47 -9.04 14.56 -2.13
N SER A 48 -8.15 14.59 -3.12
CA SER A 48 -6.80 15.13 -2.97
C SER A 48 -6.81 16.65 -2.73
N ASN A 49 -7.89 17.33 -3.14
CA ASN A 49 -8.09 18.76 -2.89
C ASN A 49 -8.84 19.03 -1.57
N CYS A 50 -10.11 18.61 -1.50
CA CYS A 50 -11.02 19.02 -0.42
C CYS A 50 -11.20 17.98 0.68
N ARG A 51 -10.48 16.84 0.60
CA ARG A 51 -10.47 15.75 1.59
C ARG A 51 -11.83 15.10 1.89
N LYS A 52 -12.89 15.44 1.14
CA LYS A 52 -14.18 14.72 1.17
C LYS A 52 -13.96 13.25 0.88
N ARG A 53 -14.78 12.40 1.51
CA ARG A 53 -14.76 10.96 1.30
C ARG A 53 -15.53 10.53 0.06
N GLU A 54 -15.04 9.48 -0.57
CA GLU A 54 -15.82 8.71 -1.53
C GLU A 54 -16.90 7.93 -0.76
N THR A 55 -18.15 8.40 -0.83
CA THR A 55 -19.32 7.67 -0.33
C THR A 55 -19.98 6.94 -1.51
N ASP A 56 -21.23 7.22 -1.83
CA ASP A 56 -21.94 6.62 -2.97
C ASP A 56 -21.42 7.11 -4.33
N LYS A 57 -20.87 8.33 -4.35
CA LYS A 57 -20.33 8.92 -5.58
C LYS A 57 -18.87 8.54 -5.76
N LYS A 58 -18.61 7.78 -6.82
CA LYS A 58 -17.23 7.43 -7.19
C LYS A 58 -16.37 8.64 -7.50
N PHE A 59 -15.15 8.65 -7.00
CA PHE A 59 -14.17 9.69 -7.24
C PHE A 59 -13.49 9.49 -8.59
N ASN A 60 -13.18 10.60 -9.24
CA ASN A 60 -12.42 10.60 -10.48
C ASN A 60 -10.94 10.50 -10.14
N ARG A 61 -10.25 9.55 -10.77
CA ARG A 61 -8.79 9.48 -10.70
C ARG A 61 -8.14 10.38 -11.75
N CYS A 62 -6.95 10.89 -11.45
CA CYS A 62 -6.11 11.55 -12.45
C CYS A 62 -5.84 10.58 -13.61
N ALA A 63 -6.11 11.00 -14.84
CA ALA A 63 -5.93 10.14 -16.01
C ALA A 63 -4.45 9.80 -16.29
N LYS A 64 -3.54 10.73 -15.95
CA LYS A 64 -2.09 10.59 -16.19
C LYS A 64 -1.42 9.66 -15.19
N CYS A 65 -1.49 10.00 -13.90
CA CYS A 65 -0.80 9.22 -12.87
C CYS A 65 -1.66 8.13 -12.21
N LYS A 66 -3.00 8.19 -12.31
CA LYS A 66 -3.94 7.24 -11.67
C LYS A 66 -3.81 7.12 -10.13
N GLU A 67 -2.99 7.95 -9.49
CA GLU A 67 -2.76 7.96 -8.04
C GLU A 67 -3.60 8.99 -7.28
N ALA A 68 -3.93 10.12 -7.91
CA ALA A 68 -4.76 11.18 -7.30
C ALA A 68 -6.24 10.95 -7.52
N TRP A 69 -7.06 11.22 -6.50
CA TRP A 69 -8.53 11.05 -6.51
C TRP A 69 -9.25 12.37 -6.23
N TYR A 70 -10.34 12.63 -6.94
CA TYR A 70 -11.08 13.89 -6.86
C TYR A 70 -12.59 13.67 -6.90
N CYS A 71 -13.32 14.30 -5.98
CA CYS A 71 -14.79 14.24 -5.97
C CYS A 71 -15.45 14.96 -7.16
N SER A 72 -14.71 15.83 -7.85
CA SER A 72 -15.14 16.61 -9.00
C SER A 72 -13.96 17.07 -9.86
N LYS A 73 -14.22 17.40 -11.13
CA LYS A 73 -13.23 18.05 -12.01
C LYS A 73 -12.74 19.38 -11.45
N GLU A 74 -13.59 20.09 -10.72
CA GLU A 74 -13.23 21.35 -10.07
C GLU A 74 -12.14 21.15 -9.01
N CYS A 75 -12.28 20.13 -8.16
CA CYS A 75 -11.25 19.79 -7.18
C CYS A 75 -9.93 19.39 -7.85
N GLN A 76 -9.99 18.68 -8.98
CA GLN A 76 -8.77 18.38 -9.75
C GLN A 76 -8.10 19.66 -10.27
N ARG A 77 -8.87 20.60 -10.83
CA ARG A 77 -8.34 21.86 -11.37
C ARG A 77 -7.71 22.73 -10.29
N GLN A 78 -8.34 22.83 -9.12
CA GLN A 78 -7.82 23.59 -7.99
C GLN A 78 -6.52 23.00 -7.42
N HIS A 79 -6.43 21.67 -7.36
CA HIS A 79 -5.23 20.98 -6.86
C HIS A 79 -4.10 20.88 -7.89
N TRP A 80 -4.40 21.10 -9.18
CA TRP A 80 -3.43 20.91 -10.28
C TRP A 80 -2.10 21.67 -10.12
N PRO A 81 -2.05 22.93 -9.65
CA PRO A 81 -0.80 23.65 -9.49
C PRO A 81 0.20 22.96 -8.56
N ALA A 82 -0.29 22.31 -7.49
CA ALA A 82 0.54 21.50 -6.59
C ALA A 82 0.81 20.11 -7.19
N HIS A 83 -0.25 19.43 -7.64
CA HIS A 83 -0.16 18.05 -8.13
C HIS A 83 0.79 17.86 -9.33
N LYS A 84 0.83 18.82 -10.26
CA LYS A 84 1.60 18.70 -11.51
C LYS A 84 3.10 18.47 -11.27
N VAL A 85 3.63 18.90 -10.13
CA VAL A 85 5.04 18.75 -9.75
C VAL A 85 5.41 17.27 -9.61
N PHE A 86 4.47 16.46 -9.10
CA PHE A 86 4.68 15.03 -8.84
C PHE A 86 3.92 14.12 -9.83
N CYS A 87 3.13 14.70 -10.75
CA CYS A 87 2.27 13.95 -11.66
C CYS A 87 3.05 13.33 -12.84
N ARG A 88 3.41 12.05 -12.69
CA ARG A 88 4.10 11.24 -13.71
C ARG A 88 3.14 10.27 -14.39
N GLU A 89 3.43 9.95 -15.65
CA GLU A 89 2.66 8.94 -16.38
C GLU A 89 3.03 7.55 -15.87
N VAL A 90 2.02 6.71 -15.65
CA VAL A 90 2.22 5.32 -15.21
C VAL A 90 1.51 4.34 -16.13
N GLU A 91 2.27 3.38 -16.62
CA GLU A 91 1.73 2.19 -17.26
C GLU A 91 1.13 1.26 -16.18
N GLY A 92 -0.07 0.73 -16.43
CA GLY A 92 -0.75 -0.18 -15.49
C GLY A 92 -1.80 0.45 -14.57
N SER A 93 -2.15 -0.29 -13.51
CA SER A 93 -3.35 -0.06 -12.68
C SER A 93 -3.15 0.88 -11.47
N GLY A 94 -1.93 1.34 -11.21
CA GLY A 94 -1.56 2.18 -10.06
C GLY A 94 -1.46 1.41 -8.74
N ILE A 95 -0.72 1.98 -7.77
CA ILE A 95 -0.44 1.37 -6.45
C ILE A 95 -1.71 1.04 -5.66
N LEU A 96 -2.79 1.81 -5.86
CA LEU A 96 -4.08 1.57 -5.21
C LEU A 96 -4.58 0.14 -5.39
N LYS A 97 -4.55 -0.37 -6.63
CA LYS A 97 -5.07 -1.72 -6.91
C LYS A 97 -4.24 -2.78 -6.19
N LEU A 98 -2.92 -2.57 -6.12
CA LEU A 98 -1.99 -3.47 -5.46
C LEU A 98 -2.22 -3.47 -3.94
N VAL A 99 -2.28 -2.29 -3.31
CA VAL A 99 -2.56 -2.16 -1.87
C VAL A 99 -3.93 -2.73 -1.50
N THR A 100 -4.96 -2.48 -2.32
CA THR A 100 -6.29 -3.09 -2.10
C THR A 100 -6.22 -4.61 -2.16
N THR A 101 -5.51 -5.16 -3.15
CA THR A 101 -5.38 -6.62 -3.32
C THR A 101 -4.57 -7.22 -2.19
N PHE A 102 -3.53 -6.53 -1.72
CA PHE A 102 -2.74 -6.89 -0.55
C PHE A 102 -3.63 -7.01 0.71
N PHE A 103 -4.45 -6.01 1.00
CA PHE A 103 -5.36 -6.06 2.15
C PHE A 103 -6.47 -7.09 2.02
N ALA A 104 -6.98 -7.31 0.81
CA ALA A 104 -7.98 -8.33 0.55
C ALA A 104 -7.42 -9.75 0.72
N ASN A 105 -6.11 -9.92 0.52
CA ASN A 105 -5.44 -11.20 0.70
C ASN A 105 -5.28 -11.51 2.19
N ARG A 106 -6.02 -12.51 2.67
CA ARG A 106 -6.02 -12.90 4.10
C ARG A 106 -4.64 -13.29 4.63
N VAL A 107 -3.81 -13.93 3.82
CA VAL A 107 -2.46 -14.34 4.23
C VAL A 107 -1.56 -13.12 4.37
N LEU A 108 -1.51 -12.27 3.33
CA LEU A 108 -0.67 -11.06 3.36
C LEU A 108 -1.12 -10.08 4.44
N ASN A 109 -2.43 -9.84 4.56
CA ASN A 109 -2.98 -9.01 5.62
C ASN A 109 -2.72 -9.63 7.01
N GLY A 110 -2.85 -10.95 7.17
CA GLY A 110 -2.51 -11.64 8.40
C GLY A 110 -1.04 -11.48 8.80
N CYS A 111 -0.12 -11.65 7.84
CA CYS A 111 1.31 -11.39 8.05
C CYS A 111 1.58 -9.94 8.45
N LEU A 112 0.93 -8.97 7.79
CA LEU A 112 1.04 -7.56 8.16
C LEU A 112 0.53 -7.32 9.59
N GLN A 113 -0.62 -7.88 9.96
CA GLN A 113 -1.15 -7.74 11.33
C GLN A 113 -0.18 -8.31 12.38
N ILE A 114 0.42 -9.48 12.13
CA ILE A 114 1.42 -10.07 13.03
C ILE A 114 2.64 -9.15 13.15
N ALA A 115 3.14 -8.62 12.03
CA ALA A 115 4.26 -7.68 12.03
C ALA A 115 3.95 -6.41 12.83
N LEU A 116 2.73 -5.86 12.70
CA LEU A 116 2.29 -4.69 13.46
C LEU A 116 2.13 -4.97 14.95
N ILE A 117 1.57 -6.13 15.31
CA ILE A 117 1.43 -6.55 16.72
C ILE A 117 2.81 -6.64 17.38
N GLN A 118 3.79 -7.22 16.68
CA GLN A 118 5.15 -7.34 17.20
C GLN A 118 5.85 -5.99 17.25
N LEU A 119 5.73 -5.16 16.21
CA LEU A 119 6.39 -3.86 16.12
C LEU A 119 5.87 -2.85 17.16
N LEU A 120 4.56 -2.86 17.42
CA LEU A 120 3.89 -1.93 18.34
C LEU A 120 3.61 -2.54 19.72
N ASP A 121 4.03 -3.78 19.94
CA ASP A 121 3.83 -4.53 21.17
C ASP A 121 2.35 -4.55 21.60
N LEU A 122 1.47 -5.06 20.73
CA LEU A 122 0.00 -4.99 20.92
C LEU A 122 -0.65 -6.24 21.52
N PHE A 123 0.11 -7.26 21.93
CA PHE A 123 -0.43 -8.57 22.30
C PHE A 123 -1.57 -8.49 23.32
N ASP A 124 -1.35 -7.74 24.41
CA ASP A 124 -2.29 -7.57 25.53
C ASP A 124 -2.84 -6.14 25.64
N LYS A 125 -2.56 -5.29 24.65
CA LYS A 125 -3.06 -3.91 24.64
C LYS A 125 -4.50 -3.92 24.15
N LYS A 126 -5.31 -3.04 24.76
CA LYS A 126 -6.63 -2.68 24.25
C LYS A 126 -6.52 -1.50 23.30
N PRO A 127 -7.46 -1.32 22.36
CA PRO A 127 -7.60 -0.07 21.65
C PRO A 127 -7.59 1.14 22.59
N SER A 128 -6.83 2.16 22.21
CA SER A 128 -6.74 3.42 22.94
C SER A 128 -7.25 4.59 22.10
N GLU A 129 -7.64 5.67 22.78
CA GLU A 129 -7.77 6.99 22.15
C GLU A 129 -6.65 7.90 22.69
N PRO A 130 -5.86 8.58 21.83
CA PRO A 130 -5.96 8.64 20.37
C PRO A 130 -5.60 7.33 19.63
N PRO A 131 -6.05 7.15 18.37
CA PRO A 131 -5.74 5.96 17.58
C PRO A 131 -4.23 5.87 17.31
N LEU A 132 -3.72 4.63 17.33
CA LEU A 132 -2.37 4.37 16.85
C LEU A 132 -2.27 4.72 15.37
N ARG A 133 -1.08 5.13 14.93
CA ARG A 133 -0.83 5.46 13.54
C ARG A 133 0.43 4.78 13.06
N VAL A 134 0.34 4.24 11.85
CA VAL A 134 1.45 3.56 11.20
C VAL A 134 1.54 4.02 9.76
N GLN A 135 2.73 4.41 9.35
CA GLN A 135 3.05 4.66 7.95
C GLN A 135 3.69 3.41 7.35
N ILE A 136 3.21 2.98 6.19
CA ILE A 136 3.80 1.88 5.42
C ILE A 136 4.27 2.44 4.09
N ASP A 137 5.58 2.46 3.88
CA ASP A 137 6.14 2.79 2.57
C ASP A 137 6.14 1.56 1.68
N VAL A 138 5.61 1.73 0.47
CA VAL A 138 5.51 0.67 -0.53
C VAL A 138 6.15 1.10 -1.83
N GLY A 139 6.87 0.17 -2.43
CA GLY A 139 7.52 0.35 -3.73
C GLY A 139 6.97 -0.63 -4.76
N ILE A 140 7.22 -0.36 -6.04
CA ILE A 140 7.08 -1.35 -7.10
C ILE A 140 8.48 -1.62 -7.64
N GLU A 141 8.89 -2.86 -7.54
CA GLU A 141 10.19 -3.32 -8.02
C GLU A 141 10.02 -4.32 -9.17
N PRO A 142 11.02 -4.49 -10.04
CA PRO A 142 11.00 -5.54 -11.04
C PRO A 142 10.81 -6.93 -10.39
N ALA A 143 9.92 -7.75 -10.95
CA ALA A 143 9.74 -9.12 -10.45
C ALA A 143 10.92 -10.03 -10.82
N GLU A 144 11.66 -9.70 -11.88
CA GLU A 144 12.85 -10.42 -12.32
C GLU A 144 14.09 -9.92 -11.56
N LEU A 145 14.84 -10.86 -10.97
CA LEU A 145 16.02 -10.55 -10.16
C LEU A 145 17.10 -9.82 -10.97
N THR A 146 17.29 -10.18 -12.24
CA THR A 146 18.26 -9.53 -13.12
C THR A 146 17.91 -8.06 -13.33
N ASP A 147 16.62 -7.76 -13.58
CA ASP A 147 16.14 -6.39 -13.77
C ASP A 147 16.28 -5.58 -12.47
N PHE A 148 15.91 -6.19 -11.34
CA PHE A 148 16.12 -5.59 -10.02
C PHE A 148 17.59 -5.23 -9.78
N MET A 149 18.51 -6.15 -10.05
CA MET A 149 19.95 -5.93 -9.87
C MET A 149 20.50 -4.86 -10.81
N CYS A 150 20.01 -4.77 -12.05
CA CYS A 150 20.41 -3.71 -12.98
C CYS A 150 20.00 -2.33 -12.44
N VAL A 151 18.74 -2.19 -11.99
CA VAL A 151 18.25 -0.95 -11.35
C VAL A 151 19.08 -0.61 -10.12
N PHE A 152 19.34 -1.59 -9.26
CA PHE A 152 20.14 -1.40 -8.05
C PHE A 152 21.59 -0.95 -8.34
N MET A 153 22.19 -1.47 -9.40
CA MET A 153 23.55 -1.10 -9.83
C MET A 153 23.59 0.17 -10.71
N GLY A 154 22.45 0.79 -11.01
CA GLY A 154 22.37 1.93 -11.92
C GLY A 154 22.74 1.61 -13.36
N GLN A 155 22.59 0.34 -13.77
CA GLN A 155 22.85 -0.15 -15.12
C GLN A 155 21.54 -0.27 -15.91
N GLU A 156 21.60 -0.11 -17.24
CA GLU A 156 20.45 -0.41 -18.10
C GLU A 156 20.21 -1.92 -18.14
N SER A 157 18.95 -2.33 -17.96
CA SER A 157 18.61 -3.74 -18.07
C SER A 157 18.75 -4.21 -19.53
N PRO A 158 19.35 -5.40 -19.78
CA PRO A 158 19.41 -6.01 -21.11
C PRO A 158 18.04 -6.37 -21.70
N THR A 159 16.95 -6.34 -20.93
CA THR A 159 15.56 -6.63 -21.37
C THR A 159 14.72 -5.38 -21.62
N SER A 160 15.33 -4.18 -21.57
CA SER A 160 14.67 -2.86 -21.62
C SER A 160 13.68 -2.62 -22.77
N HIS A 161 13.76 -3.39 -23.86
CA HIS A 161 12.87 -3.28 -25.03
C HIS A 161 11.71 -4.30 -25.09
N GLU A 162 11.71 -5.34 -24.24
CA GLU A 162 10.60 -6.29 -24.14
C GLU A 162 9.83 -6.02 -22.84
N MET A 163 8.84 -5.13 -22.93
CA MET A 163 7.80 -4.85 -21.91
C MET A 163 7.97 -5.59 -20.58
N ALA A 164 8.57 -4.88 -19.61
CA ALA A 164 8.62 -5.16 -18.17
C ALA A 164 7.78 -6.38 -17.73
N ARG A 165 8.46 -7.50 -17.49
CA ARG A 165 7.89 -8.74 -16.95
C ARG A 165 7.42 -8.54 -15.50
N GLY A 166 6.32 -7.82 -15.31
CA GLY A 166 5.63 -7.69 -14.02
C GLY A 166 6.39 -6.84 -12.98
N GLY A 167 5.62 -6.04 -12.24
CA GLY A 167 6.11 -5.36 -11.04
C GLY A 167 5.65 -6.10 -9.78
N MET A 168 6.53 -6.22 -8.81
CA MET A 168 6.24 -6.72 -7.47
C MET A 168 6.06 -5.54 -6.52
N MET A 169 4.92 -5.49 -5.83
CA MET A 169 4.73 -4.52 -4.74
C MET A 169 5.56 -4.97 -3.54
N GLN A 170 6.45 -4.11 -3.07
CA GLN A 170 7.21 -4.30 -1.85
C GLN A 170 6.62 -3.48 -0.71
N VAL A 171 6.74 -4.00 0.51
CA VAL A 171 6.60 -3.21 1.73
C VAL A 171 8.01 -2.86 2.19
N ASN A 172 8.43 -1.61 1.95
CA ASN A 172 9.81 -1.17 2.16
C ASN A 172 10.08 -0.90 3.65
N THR A 173 9.14 -0.24 4.33
CA THR A 173 9.32 0.17 5.72
C THR A 173 7.96 0.32 6.41
N ILE A 174 7.91 -0.04 7.69
CA ILE A 174 6.76 0.19 8.57
C ILE A 174 7.23 1.11 9.70
N THR A 175 6.68 2.33 9.74
CA THR A 175 7.08 3.38 10.68
C THR A 175 5.92 3.71 11.61
N PRO A 176 6.01 3.43 12.91
CA PRO A 176 5.08 3.95 13.91
C PRO A 176 5.11 5.48 13.89
N LEU A 177 3.94 6.12 13.95
CA LEU A 177 3.83 7.57 14.00
C LEU A 177 3.35 8.01 15.37
N ASP A 178 3.74 9.23 15.75
CA ASP A 178 3.31 9.81 17.01
C ASP A 178 1.77 9.90 17.09
N PRO A 179 1.20 9.60 18.28
CA PRO A 179 -0.23 9.75 18.48
C PRO A 179 -0.64 11.21 18.33
N ILE A 180 -1.72 11.45 17.58
CA ILE A 180 -2.33 12.78 17.44
C ILE A 180 -3.73 12.70 18.06
N PRO A 181 -4.12 13.66 18.92
CA PRO A 181 -5.47 13.70 19.49
C PRO A 181 -6.54 13.53 18.41
N SER A 182 -7.60 12.76 18.71
CA SER A 182 -8.68 12.50 17.77
C SER A 182 -9.33 13.79 17.22
N SER A 183 -9.30 14.87 18.02
CA SER A 183 -9.76 16.22 17.65
C SER A 183 -8.90 16.93 16.59
N GLU A 184 -7.62 16.55 16.50
CA GLU A 184 -6.63 17.14 15.59
C GLU A 184 -6.41 16.29 14.32
N LEU A 185 -7.00 15.09 14.26
CA LEU A 185 -6.96 14.27 13.06
C LEU A 185 -7.63 15.00 11.90
N SER A 186 -6.99 14.96 10.73
CA SER A 186 -7.64 15.37 9.49
C SER A 186 -8.94 14.59 9.30
N SER A 187 -9.95 15.21 8.67
CA SER A 187 -11.26 14.59 8.42
C SER A 187 -11.10 13.15 7.95
N SER A 188 -10.31 12.92 6.89
CA SER A 188 -10.03 11.59 6.32
C SER A 188 -9.51 10.53 7.30
N ARG A 189 -8.70 10.91 8.30
CA ARG A 189 -8.12 9.98 9.29
C ARG A 189 -9.13 9.67 10.40
N ALA A 190 -9.75 10.69 10.97
CA ALA A 190 -10.86 10.53 11.93
C ALA A 190 -11.97 9.65 11.33
N ASP A 191 -12.17 9.82 10.04
CA ASP A 191 -13.13 9.14 9.23
C ASP A 191 -12.81 7.65 9.01
N THR A 192 -11.55 7.35 8.71
CA THR A 192 -11.02 5.97 8.62
C THR A 192 -11.13 5.26 9.95
N TRP A 193 -10.79 5.98 11.02
CA TRP A 193 -10.90 5.46 12.37
C TRP A 193 -12.34 5.10 12.74
N ARG A 194 -13.29 6.01 12.50
CA ARG A 194 -14.72 5.77 12.74
C ARG A 194 -15.25 4.58 11.94
N THR A 195 -14.93 4.53 10.65
CA THR A 195 -15.36 3.44 9.76
C THR A 195 -14.79 2.09 10.23
N GLY A 196 -13.54 2.08 10.69
CA GLY A 196 -12.94 0.88 11.28
C GLY A 196 -13.68 0.38 12.52
N LYS A 197 -14.07 1.30 13.42
CA LYS A 197 -14.88 0.98 14.61
C LYS A 197 -16.29 0.47 14.23
N GLU A 198 -16.90 1.04 13.20
CA GLU A 198 -18.23 0.62 12.71
C GLU A 198 -18.19 -0.77 12.05
N LEU A 199 -17.17 -1.06 11.24
CA LEU A 199 -17.06 -2.32 10.49
C LEU A 199 -16.57 -3.49 11.35
N ASN A 200 -15.60 -3.24 12.24
CA ASN A 200 -14.93 -4.30 13.01
C ASN A 200 -15.30 -4.30 14.50
N GLY A 201 -16.03 -3.29 14.97
CA GLY A 201 -16.27 -3.09 16.40
C GLY A 201 -15.16 -2.26 17.08
N PRO A 202 -15.51 -1.48 18.12
CA PRO A 202 -14.57 -0.59 18.80
C PRO A 202 -13.45 -1.33 19.55
N GLU A 203 -13.70 -2.57 20.00
CA GLU A 203 -12.74 -3.40 20.75
C GLU A 203 -11.64 -4.00 19.86
N LEU A 204 -11.80 -3.92 18.54
CA LEU A 204 -10.88 -4.55 17.58
C LEU A 204 -10.17 -3.54 16.68
N CYS A 205 -10.64 -2.31 16.62
CA CYS A 205 -9.99 -1.24 15.87
C CYS A 205 -8.91 -0.61 16.76
N PHE A 206 -7.63 -0.66 16.38
CA PHE A 206 -6.49 -0.14 17.17
C PHE A 206 -5.90 1.17 16.63
N GLY A 207 -6.00 1.39 15.32
CA GLY A 207 -5.49 2.62 14.73
C GLY A 207 -5.78 2.81 13.25
N ILE A 208 -4.88 3.53 12.59
CA ILE A 208 -4.93 3.86 11.17
C ILE A 208 -3.60 3.47 10.53
N ILE A 209 -3.67 2.79 9.39
CA ILE A 209 -2.52 2.48 8.54
C ILE A 209 -2.54 3.42 7.34
N GLU A 210 -1.40 4.04 7.05
CA GLU A 210 -1.20 4.99 5.95
C GLU A 210 -0.19 4.42 4.95
N PHE A 211 -0.66 3.99 3.79
CA PHE A 211 0.20 3.52 2.70
C PHE A 211 0.71 4.69 1.86
N CYS A 212 2.00 4.68 1.59
CA CYS A 212 2.77 5.72 0.91
C CYS A 212 3.55 5.10 -0.24
N ASN A 213 3.68 5.81 -1.36
CA ASN A 213 4.54 5.38 -2.46
C ASN A 213 5.61 6.46 -2.71
N GLY A 214 6.75 6.36 -2.03
CA GLY A 214 7.84 7.33 -2.15
C GLY A 214 7.39 8.77 -1.87
N GLU A 215 7.72 9.68 -2.79
CA GLU A 215 7.36 11.10 -2.70
C GLU A 215 5.89 11.42 -3.06
N SER A 216 5.05 10.39 -3.30
CA SER A 216 3.65 10.62 -3.59
C SER A 216 2.94 11.25 -2.38
N GLU A 217 2.33 12.41 -2.60
CA GLU A 217 1.47 13.09 -1.60
C GLU A 217 0.19 12.29 -1.29
N HIS A 218 -0.07 11.22 -2.05
CA HIS A 218 -1.25 10.38 -1.91
C HIS A 218 -1.02 9.33 -0.83
N ARG A 219 -1.86 9.40 0.21
CA ARG A 219 -1.92 8.40 1.28
C ARG A 219 -3.16 7.55 1.12
N ILE A 220 -2.98 6.24 1.15
CA ILE A 220 -4.05 5.25 1.13
C ILE A 220 -4.31 4.82 2.57
N LEU A 221 -5.51 5.08 3.08
CA LEU A 221 -5.85 4.89 4.49
C LEU A 221 -6.65 3.61 4.69
N PHE A 222 -6.24 2.82 5.67
CA PHE A 222 -6.95 1.64 6.14
C PHE A 222 -7.11 1.66 7.66
N PRO A 223 -8.24 1.18 8.21
CA PRO A 223 -8.33 0.95 9.65
C PRO A 223 -7.39 -0.19 10.05
N MET A 224 -6.57 0.04 11.08
CA MET A 224 -5.81 -1.02 11.73
C MET A 224 -6.76 -1.73 12.68
N SER A 225 -7.15 -2.94 12.32
CA SER A 225 -8.01 -3.78 13.17
C SER A 225 -7.37 -5.13 13.41
N ARG A 226 -7.50 -5.63 14.64
CA ARG A 226 -7.20 -7.02 14.94
C ARG A 226 -8.23 -7.85 14.19
N LEU A 227 -7.77 -8.76 13.33
CA LEU A 227 -8.67 -9.71 12.70
C LEU A 227 -9.44 -10.43 13.81
N GLU A 228 -10.77 -10.37 13.80
CA GLU A 228 -11.57 -11.38 14.50
C GLU A 228 -11.13 -12.71 13.92
N THR A 229 -10.27 -13.37 14.65
CA THR A 229 -9.83 -14.67 14.30
C THR A 229 -10.16 -15.47 15.52
N SER A 230 -10.95 -16.51 15.29
CA SER A 230 -10.53 -17.85 15.66
C SER A 230 -9.03 -18.04 15.30
N LEU A 231 -8.11 -17.32 15.97
CA LEU A 231 -6.66 -17.49 15.96
C LEU A 231 -6.31 -18.79 16.71
N SER A 232 -7.32 -19.45 17.29
CA SER A 232 -7.32 -20.86 17.67
C SER A 232 -6.95 -21.83 16.54
N VAL A 233 -6.89 -21.40 15.28
CA VAL A 233 -6.54 -22.26 14.13
C VAL A 233 -5.10 -22.09 13.63
N ILE A 234 -4.42 -20.98 13.94
CA ILE A 234 -3.03 -20.75 13.49
C ILE A 234 -2.01 -21.16 14.57
N CYS A 235 -2.42 -21.19 15.84
CA CYS A 235 -1.59 -21.62 16.97
C CYS A 235 -2.10 -22.91 17.65
N ARG A 236 -2.47 -23.93 16.87
CA ARG A 236 -2.64 -25.31 17.36
C ARG A 236 -1.92 -26.30 16.46
#